data_AF-A4AT34-F1
#
_entry.id   AF-A4AT34-F1
#
_cell.length_a   1.000
_cell.length_b   1.000
_cell.length_c   1.000
_cell.angle_alpha   90.00
_cell.angle_beta   90.00
_cell.angle_gamma   90.00
#
_symmetry.space_group_name_H-M   'P 1'
#
loop_
_entity.id
_entity.type
_entity.pdbx_description
1 polymer ?
#
loop_
_entity_poly.entity_id
_entity_poly.type
_entity_poly.pdbx_seq_one_letter_code
_entity_poly.pdbx_strand_id
1 'polypeptide(L)'
;MTDDEGDTGFDLVSVTVSPETSDEIWLEAECAIAGVDWSFIDNVSSSNGQHLLAPSGNNLSGPPSNTDQMVTFDFQADAGTYSVHALVQASTGADDSFWVRSNGGTWIRWNKITNSPTFVWDQVHDSDNSSQPVIFNLAQGSNTIDIALREDGASLDKIYITSTTNLPTGLGDMASNCSQNINLLLKSTNNMRIIPNPVIDEVSVFFDQPTITSDIQVFDVAGRLVKTISKQEYGKSSTISVQEFEVGIYFLRVQDENGKLLQKQMVIKK
;
A
#
# COMPACT_ATOMS: atom_id res chain seq x y z
N MET A 1 -22.36 -34.24 -7.73
CA MET A 1 -23.14 -35.46 -8.00
C MET A 1 -22.12 -36.51 -8.37
N THR A 2 -22.05 -37.62 -7.65
CA THR A 2 -21.07 -38.69 -7.89
C THR A 2 -21.80 -39.81 -8.64
N ASP A 3 -21.31 -40.23 -9.80
CA ASP A 3 -21.71 -41.50 -10.39
C ASP A 3 -20.89 -42.65 -9.78
N ASP A 4 -21.28 -43.90 -10.10
CA ASP A 4 -20.76 -45.10 -9.43
C ASP A 4 -19.34 -45.52 -9.86
N GLU A 5 -18.71 -44.74 -10.75
CA GLU A 5 -17.39 -45.05 -11.34
C GLU A 5 -16.24 -44.29 -10.65
N GLY A 6 -16.55 -43.42 -9.67
CA GLY A 6 -15.55 -42.79 -8.80
C GLY A 6 -14.75 -41.66 -9.45
N ASP A 7 -15.16 -41.17 -10.62
CA ASP A 7 -14.53 -40.03 -11.27
C ASP A 7 -15.11 -38.72 -10.74
N THR A 8 -14.26 -37.91 -10.10
CA THR A 8 -14.62 -36.56 -9.66
C THR A 8 -14.20 -35.56 -10.73
N GLY A 9 -15.16 -35.07 -11.51
CA GLY A 9 -14.96 -33.90 -12.35
C GLY A 9 -14.85 -32.65 -11.48
N PHE A 10 -13.65 -32.06 -11.40
CA PHE A 10 -13.49 -30.71 -10.86
C PHE A 10 -13.68 -29.71 -12.00
N ASP A 11 -14.79 -28.99 -11.99
CA ASP A 11 -14.95 -27.80 -12.82
C ASP A 11 -14.11 -26.68 -12.20
N LEU A 12 -12.97 -26.38 -12.81
CA LEU A 12 -12.13 -25.24 -12.45
C LEU A 12 -12.82 -23.99 -12.98
N VAL A 13 -13.74 -23.44 -12.18
CA VAL A 13 -14.28 -22.10 -12.42
C VAL A 13 -13.16 -21.10 -12.14
N SER A 14 -12.47 -20.67 -13.19
CA SER A 14 -11.58 -19.52 -13.14
C SER A 14 -12.43 -18.27 -12.98
N VAL A 15 -12.68 -17.84 -11.74
CA VAL A 15 -13.21 -16.50 -11.47
C VAL A 15 -12.08 -15.52 -11.73
N THR A 16 -12.00 -15.00 -12.95
CA THR A 16 -11.17 -13.83 -13.22
C THR A 16 -11.95 -12.63 -12.69
N VAL A 17 -11.57 -12.12 -11.53
CA VAL A 17 -12.03 -10.80 -11.09
C VAL A 17 -11.33 -9.81 -12.02
N SER A 18 -12.08 -9.27 -12.99
CA SER A 18 -11.62 -8.11 -13.74
C SER A 18 -11.49 -6.96 -12.73
N PRO A 19 -10.41 -6.16 -12.73
CA PRO A 19 -10.36 -4.98 -11.87
C PRO A 19 -11.63 -4.16 -12.13
N GLU A 20 -12.38 -3.85 -11.08
CA GLU A 20 -13.58 -3.01 -11.15
C GLU A 20 -13.16 -1.68 -11.81
N THR A 21 -13.54 -1.48 -13.07
CA THR A 21 -13.34 -0.21 -13.75
C THR A 21 -14.44 0.72 -13.26
N SER A 22 -14.02 1.81 -12.63
CA SER A 22 -14.93 2.76 -11.99
C SER A 22 -15.01 4.03 -12.83
N ASP A 23 -16.22 4.56 -12.97
CA ASP A 23 -16.46 5.91 -13.47
C ASP A 23 -15.88 6.99 -12.55
N GLU A 24 -15.45 6.60 -11.35
CA GLU A 24 -14.95 7.46 -10.27
C GLU A 24 -13.70 6.84 -9.63
N ILE A 25 -12.56 7.51 -9.77
CA ILE A 25 -11.25 7.02 -9.34
C ILE A 25 -10.67 8.02 -8.34
N TRP A 26 -10.35 7.52 -7.15
CA TRP A 26 -9.84 8.31 -6.03
C TRP A 26 -8.43 7.88 -5.70
N LEU A 27 -7.48 8.83 -5.69
CA LEU A 27 -6.07 8.53 -5.51
C LEU A 27 -5.41 9.55 -4.57
N GLU A 28 -4.86 9.11 -3.44
CA GLU A 28 -4.10 9.97 -2.53
C GLU A 28 -2.73 10.31 -3.09
N ALA A 29 -2.24 11.52 -2.82
CA ALA A 29 -0.94 12.00 -3.27
C ALA A 29 0.21 11.31 -2.54
N GLU A 30 0.07 11.00 -1.24
CA GLU A 30 1.10 10.33 -0.45
C GLU A 30 1.33 8.86 -0.84
N CYS A 31 0.44 8.28 -1.64
CA CYS A 31 0.58 6.94 -2.22
C CYS A 31 0.86 6.96 -3.72
N ALA A 32 1.08 8.13 -4.30
CA ALA A 32 1.57 8.27 -5.67
C ALA A 32 3.11 8.13 -5.72
N ILE A 33 3.66 8.05 -6.92
CA ILE A 33 5.11 8.09 -7.12
C ILE A 33 5.55 9.55 -7.05
N ALA A 34 5.90 10.02 -5.85
CA ALA A 34 6.38 11.38 -5.63
C ALA A 34 7.90 11.47 -5.80
N GLY A 35 8.34 12.48 -6.54
CA GLY A 35 9.74 12.85 -6.68
C GLY A 35 10.31 13.42 -5.38
N VAL A 36 11.63 13.34 -5.24
CA VAL A 36 12.34 13.64 -3.98
C VAL A 36 12.30 15.10 -3.55
N ASP A 37 11.89 16.03 -4.43
CA ASP A 37 11.76 17.45 -4.10
C ASP A 37 10.47 17.75 -3.32
N TRP A 38 9.48 16.85 -3.35
CA TRP A 38 8.23 17.01 -2.60
C TRP A 38 8.39 16.61 -1.14
N SER A 39 7.81 17.42 -0.24
CA SER A 39 7.80 17.12 1.19
C SER A 39 6.49 16.44 1.60
N PHE A 40 6.58 15.35 2.36
CA PHE A 40 5.42 14.69 2.95
C PHE A 40 5.11 15.33 4.31
N ILE A 41 3.88 15.80 4.50
CA ILE A 41 3.46 16.56 5.69
C ILE A 41 2.31 15.85 6.38
N ASP A 42 2.53 15.37 7.61
CA ASP A 42 1.48 14.81 8.45
C ASP A 42 0.47 15.90 8.85
N ASN A 43 -0.81 15.69 8.53
CA ASN A 43 -1.88 16.64 8.82
C ASN A 43 -3.21 15.91 9.02
N VAL A 44 -3.83 16.06 10.19
CA VAL A 44 -5.12 15.42 10.49
C VAL A 44 -6.29 15.96 9.64
N SER A 45 -6.10 17.12 8.99
CA SER A 45 -7.08 17.70 8.06
C SER A 45 -6.86 17.28 6.61
N SER A 46 -5.77 16.55 6.33
CA SER A 46 -5.56 15.87 5.05
C SER A 46 -6.40 14.61 4.96
N SER A 47 -6.82 14.24 3.76
CA SER A 47 -7.29 12.88 3.52
C SER A 47 -6.20 11.89 3.90
N ASN A 48 -6.57 10.80 4.56
CA ASN A 48 -5.66 9.74 4.97
C ASN A 48 -4.44 10.20 5.82
N GLY A 49 -4.46 11.45 6.33
CA GLY A 49 -3.58 11.96 7.37
C GLY A 49 -2.26 12.59 6.89
N GLN A 50 -1.99 12.66 5.60
CA GLN A 50 -0.75 13.22 5.05
C GLN A 50 -0.99 13.86 3.67
N HIS A 51 -0.18 14.83 3.27
CA HIS A 51 -0.19 15.42 1.93
C HIS A 51 1.21 15.72 1.42
N LEU A 52 1.32 16.05 0.14
CA LEU A 52 2.55 16.53 -0.47
C LEU A 52 2.57 18.06 -0.50
N LEU A 53 3.72 18.65 -0.16
CA LEU A 53 3.97 20.09 -0.17
C LEU A 53 5.09 20.42 -1.15
N ALA A 54 4.84 21.39 -2.02
CA ALA A 54 5.84 21.97 -2.89
C ALA A 54 6.93 22.69 -2.07
N PRO A 55 8.23 22.41 -2.32
CA PRO A 55 9.33 22.97 -1.54
C PRO A 55 9.47 24.47 -1.78
N SER A 56 10.03 25.18 -0.80
CA SER A 56 10.22 26.64 -0.85
C SER A 56 11.17 27.09 -1.97
N GLY A 57 10.91 28.29 -2.51
CA GLY A 57 11.76 28.92 -3.52
C GLY A 57 11.51 28.48 -4.96
N ASN A 58 10.50 27.65 -5.21
CA ASN A 58 10.08 27.24 -6.54
C ASN A 58 9.19 28.29 -7.21
N ASN A 59 9.55 28.69 -8.42
CA ASN A 59 8.67 29.45 -9.32
C ASN A 59 9.08 29.16 -10.78
N LEU A 60 8.64 28.02 -11.28
CA LEU A 60 9.03 27.49 -12.58
C LEU A 60 8.16 28.08 -13.70
N SER A 61 8.82 28.79 -14.63
CA SER A 61 8.17 29.37 -15.81
C SER A 61 7.76 28.34 -16.87
N GLY A 62 8.29 27.12 -16.78
CA GLY A 62 7.95 26.00 -17.64
C GLY A 62 7.92 24.68 -16.86
N PRO A 63 7.32 23.62 -17.43
CA PRO A 63 7.24 22.33 -16.76
C PRO A 63 8.64 21.73 -16.58
N PRO A 64 8.90 21.08 -15.44
CA PRO A 64 10.18 20.43 -15.22
C PRO A 64 10.37 19.22 -16.13
N SER A 65 11.63 18.84 -16.33
CA SER A 65 12.02 17.68 -17.16
C SER A 65 12.54 16.49 -16.34
N ASN A 66 12.84 16.71 -15.05
CA ASN A 66 13.24 15.65 -14.12
C ASN A 66 12.02 15.09 -13.39
N THR A 67 12.10 13.83 -12.97
CA THR A 67 11.04 13.17 -12.19
C THR A 67 11.05 13.59 -10.72
N ASP A 68 12.14 14.17 -10.23
CA ASP A 68 12.29 14.62 -8.83
C ASP A 68 11.26 15.70 -8.45
N GLN A 69 10.77 16.44 -9.44
CA GLN A 69 9.79 17.52 -9.29
C GLN A 69 8.37 17.12 -9.68
N MET A 70 8.10 15.81 -9.85
CA MET A 70 6.83 15.29 -10.32
C MET A 70 6.19 14.36 -9.29
N VAL A 71 4.87 14.28 -9.31
CA VAL A 71 4.04 13.30 -8.62
C VAL A 71 3.27 12.56 -9.71
N THR A 72 3.52 11.26 -9.84
CA THR A 72 2.91 10.42 -10.88
C THR A 72 1.88 9.50 -10.25
N PHE A 73 0.63 9.62 -10.71
CA PHE A 73 -0.48 8.77 -10.31
C PHE A 73 -0.70 7.71 -11.37
N ASP A 74 -0.46 6.44 -11.03
CA ASP A 74 -0.77 5.29 -11.88
C ASP A 74 -2.15 4.72 -11.55
N PHE A 75 -2.97 4.47 -12.57
CA PHE A 75 -4.32 3.92 -12.37
C PHE A 75 -4.85 3.19 -13.60
N GLN A 76 -5.93 2.43 -13.41
CA GLN A 76 -6.68 1.78 -14.48
C GLN A 76 -7.97 2.55 -14.77
N ALA A 77 -8.31 2.74 -16.04
CA ALA A 77 -9.56 3.37 -16.47
C ALA A 77 -10.12 2.70 -17.73
N ASP A 78 -11.40 2.90 -18.00
CA ASP A 78 -11.98 2.61 -19.30
C ASP A 78 -11.62 3.70 -20.31
N ALA A 79 -11.62 3.35 -21.59
CA ALA A 79 -11.37 4.36 -22.63
C ALA A 79 -12.49 5.41 -22.63
N GLY A 80 -12.13 6.69 -22.49
CA GLY A 80 -13.14 7.75 -22.39
C GLY A 80 -12.57 9.13 -22.07
N THR A 81 -13.48 10.07 -21.84
CA THR A 81 -13.17 11.44 -21.44
C THR A 81 -13.44 11.63 -19.95
N TYR A 82 -12.46 12.16 -19.24
CA TYR A 82 -12.52 12.33 -17.79
C TYR A 82 -12.12 13.75 -17.38
N SER A 83 -12.77 14.31 -16.38
CA SER A 83 -12.24 15.45 -15.63
C SER A 83 -11.31 14.97 -14.52
N VAL A 84 -10.33 15.80 -14.19
CA VAL A 84 -9.46 15.59 -13.02
C VAL A 84 -9.67 16.76 -12.07
N HIS A 85 -9.99 16.43 -10.83
CA HIS A 85 -10.09 17.34 -9.71
C HIS A 85 -8.98 16.99 -8.72
N ALA A 86 -8.41 17.98 -8.03
CA ALA A 86 -7.52 17.70 -6.92
C ALA A 86 -7.94 18.46 -5.67
N LEU A 87 -7.71 17.81 -4.53
CA LEU A 87 -7.85 18.38 -3.21
C LEU A 87 -6.52 19.05 -2.87
N VAL A 88 -6.56 20.37 -2.82
CA VAL A 88 -5.36 21.22 -2.78
C VAL A 88 -5.52 22.32 -1.75
N GLN A 89 -4.40 22.79 -1.22
CA GLN A 89 -4.36 23.94 -0.33
C GLN A 89 -3.30 24.92 -0.87
N ALA A 90 -3.72 26.14 -1.14
CA ALA A 90 -2.89 27.23 -1.63
C ALA A 90 -3.15 28.47 -0.76
N SER A 91 -2.20 28.85 0.10
CA SER A 91 -2.42 29.92 1.08
C SER A 91 -2.46 31.31 0.44
N THR A 92 -1.77 31.48 -0.70
CA THR A 92 -1.71 32.75 -1.42
C THR A 92 -1.78 32.50 -2.94
N GLY A 93 -2.04 33.57 -3.70
CA GLY A 93 -1.98 33.53 -5.16
C GLY A 93 -0.57 33.48 -5.76
N ALA A 94 0.45 33.27 -4.92
CA ALA A 94 1.80 32.93 -5.34
C ALA A 94 2.11 31.44 -5.15
N ASP A 95 1.18 30.68 -4.55
CA ASP A 95 1.31 29.27 -4.18
C ASP A 95 0.18 28.45 -4.83
N ASP A 96 -0.37 28.89 -5.95
CA ASP A 96 -1.68 28.45 -6.44
C ASP A 96 -1.62 27.78 -7.81
N SER A 97 -0.55 27.03 -8.03
CA SER A 97 -0.37 26.40 -9.33
C SER A 97 0.54 25.18 -9.38
N PHE A 98 0.26 24.37 -10.40
CA PHE A 98 1.02 23.20 -10.82
C PHE A 98 1.10 23.10 -12.34
N TRP A 99 1.98 22.23 -12.83
CA TRP A 99 1.89 21.69 -14.19
C TRP A 99 1.20 20.34 -14.16
N VAL A 100 0.29 20.07 -15.09
CA VAL A 100 -0.44 18.79 -15.16
C VAL A 100 -0.41 18.20 -16.56
N ARG A 101 -0.27 16.88 -16.70
CA ARG A 101 -0.51 16.19 -17.98
C ARG A 101 -1.05 14.78 -17.74
N SER A 102 -1.65 14.21 -18.78
CA SER A 102 -1.98 12.78 -18.80
C SER A 102 -1.07 12.02 -19.77
N ASN A 103 -0.72 10.79 -19.41
CA ASN A 103 -0.07 9.81 -20.32
C ASN A 103 1.15 10.36 -21.07
N GLY A 104 1.99 11.18 -20.43
CA GLY A 104 3.15 11.80 -21.06
C GLY A 104 2.84 12.86 -22.13
N GLY A 105 1.60 13.35 -22.19
CA GLY A 105 1.12 14.33 -23.15
C GLY A 105 1.65 15.76 -22.92
N THR A 106 0.95 16.74 -23.49
CA THR A 106 1.34 18.15 -23.36
C THR A 106 1.03 18.65 -21.94
N TRP A 107 1.97 19.37 -21.36
CA TRP A 107 1.80 20.02 -20.07
C TRP A 107 0.78 21.15 -20.14
N ILE A 108 -0.11 21.17 -19.17
CA ILE A 108 -1.08 22.22 -18.94
C ILE A 108 -0.61 23.05 -17.76
N ARG A 109 -0.62 24.37 -17.91
CA ARG A 109 -0.44 25.30 -16.79
C ARG A 109 -1.75 25.39 -16.03
N TRP A 110 -1.80 24.76 -14.87
CA TRP A 110 -2.94 24.86 -13.96
C TRP A 110 -2.62 25.88 -12.88
N ASN A 111 -3.13 27.10 -13.04
CA ASN A 111 -2.81 28.27 -12.23
C ASN A 111 -4.09 29.03 -11.87
N LYS A 112 -4.06 29.76 -10.75
CA LYS A 112 -5.24 30.34 -10.08
C LYS A 112 -6.13 29.28 -9.46
N ILE A 113 -5.50 28.26 -8.89
CA ILE A 113 -6.17 27.33 -7.98
C ILE A 113 -6.80 28.15 -6.86
N THR A 114 -8.02 27.78 -6.46
CA THR A 114 -8.75 28.50 -5.42
C THR A 114 -7.90 28.68 -4.15
N ASN A 115 -7.52 29.93 -3.83
CA ASN A 115 -6.72 30.21 -2.63
C ASN A 115 -7.54 29.96 -1.38
N SER A 116 -7.02 29.14 -0.48
CA SER A 116 -7.71 28.72 0.73
C SER A 116 -6.69 28.28 1.78
N PRO A 117 -6.89 28.64 3.07
CA PRO A 117 -6.06 28.14 4.18
C PRO A 117 -6.42 26.69 4.56
N THR A 118 -7.42 26.09 3.92
CA THR A 118 -7.83 24.70 4.09
C THR A 118 -7.90 24.01 2.74
N PHE A 119 -7.81 22.68 2.73
CA PHE A 119 -8.00 21.88 1.52
C PHE A 119 -9.36 22.13 0.86
N VAL A 120 -9.33 22.39 -0.44
CA VAL A 120 -10.49 22.59 -1.30
C VAL A 120 -10.31 21.81 -2.60
N TRP A 121 -11.43 21.36 -3.17
CA TRP A 121 -11.42 20.73 -4.48
C TRP A 121 -11.40 21.78 -5.58
N ASP A 122 -10.47 21.65 -6.51
CA ASP A 122 -10.37 22.48 -7.71
C ASP A 122 -10.20 21.57 -8.93
N GLN A 123 -10.91 21.89 -10.02
CA GLN A 123 -10.79 21.14 -11.27
C GLN A 123 -9.57 21.64 -12.05
N VAL A 124 -8.79 20.71 -12.59
CA VAL A 124 -7.70 21.05 -13.53
C VAL A 124 -8.27 21.87 -14.68
N HIS A 125 -7.71 23.05 -14.89
CA HIS A 125 -8.11 23.98 -15.94
C HIS A 125 -6.88 24.59 -16.61
N ASP A 126 -7.00 24.92 -17.89
CA ASP A 126 -5.89 25.41 -18.70
C ASP A 126 -5.83 26.94 -18.66
N SER A 127 -4.93 27.48 -17.84
CA SER A 127 -4.75 28.92 -17.69
C SER A 127 -4.25 29.60 -18.97
N ASP A 128 -3.65 28.85 -19.90
CA ASP A 128 -3.17 29.36 -21.20
C ASP A 128 -4.28 29.30 -22.26
N ASN A 129 -5.37 28.60 -21.97
CA ASN A 129 -6.58 28.53 -22.79
C ASN A 129 -7.79 29.13 -22.06
N SER A 130 -7.66 30.38 -21.61
CA SER A 130 -8.76 31.13 -20.97
C SER A 130 -9.37 30.43 -19.74
N SER A 131 -8.56 29.69 -18.97
CA SER A 131 -8.97 28.94 -17.78
C SER A 131 -10.12 27.95 -18.06
N GLN A 132 -10.19 27.41 -19.28
CA GLN A 132 -11.18 26.40 -19.59
C GLN A 132 -10.92 25.11 -18.79
N PRO A 133 -11.96 24.46 -18.22
CA PRO A 133 -11.81 23.17 -17.58
C PRO A 133 -11.19 22.15 -18.54
N VAL A 134 -10.22 21.38 -18.07
CA VAL A 134 -9.56 20.36 -18.87
C VAL A 134 -10.34 19.06 -18.78
N ILE A 135 -10.51 18.45 -19.95
CA ILE A 135 -11.01 17.09 -20.12
C ILE A 135 -9.90 16.25 -20.75
N PHE A 136 -9.51 15.18 -20.06
CA PHE A 136 -8.47 14.26 -20.51
C PHE A 136 -9.08 13.07 -21.25
N ASN A 137 -8.46 12.68 -22.37
CA ASN A 137 -8.78 11.42 -23.03
C ASN A 137 -7.92 10.31 -22.42
N LEU A 138 -8.54 9.33 -21.78
CA LEU A 138 -7.88 8.19 -21.17
C LEU A 138 -8.04 6.95 -22.05
N ALA A 139 -7.01 6.11 -22.07
CA ALA A 139 -7.00 4.85 -22.79
C ALA A 139 -7.63 3.73 -21.95
N GLN A 140 -8.09 2.66 -22.60
CA GLN A 140 -8.47 1.44 -21.87
C GLN A 140 -7.24 0.88 -21.14
N GLY A 141 -7.39 0.59 -19.85
CA GLY A 141 -6.36 0.02 -19.00
C GLY A 141 -5.49 1.09 -18.35
N SER A 142 -4.17 0.96 -18.45
CA SER A 142 -3.22 1.76 -17.69
C SER A 142 -3.14 3.20 -18.19
N ASN A 143 -3.24 4.15 -17.27
CA ASN A 143 -3.06 5.57 -17.52
C ASN A 143 -2.21 6.22 -16.42
N THR A 144 -1.67 7.40 -16.71
CA THR A 144 -1.01 8.26 -15.72
C THR A 144 -1.58 9.67 -15.72
N ILE A 145 -1.60 10.28 -14.55
CA ILE A 145 -1.64 11.74 -14.37
C ILE A 145 -0.35 12.15 -13.69
N ASP A 146 0.38 13.08 -14.31
CA ASP A 146 1.57 13.67 -13.72
C ASP A 146 1.21 15.09 -13.25
N ILE A 147 1.53 15.40 -12.00
CA ILE A 147 1.48 16.75 -11.43
C ILE A 147 2.89 17.17 -11.08
N ALA A 148 3.33 18.35 -11.52
CA ALA A 148 4.67 18.83 -11.30
C ALA A 148 4.72 20.22 -10.69
N LEU A 149 5.83 20.51 -10.01
CA LEU A 149 6.05 21.77 -9.31
C LEU A 149 5.95 22.96 -10.28
N ARG A 150 5.20 23.99 -9.88
CA ARG A 150 5.23 25.29 -10.54
C ARG A 150 5.61 26.36 -9.53
N GLU A 151 4.83 26.52 -8.48
CA GLU A 151 5.11 27.44 -7.38
C GLU A 151 5.39 26.69 -6.08
N ASP A 152 6.05 27.35 -5.13
CA ASP A 152 6.23 26.83 -3.79
C ASP A 152 4.96 26.93 -2.95
N GLY A 153 4.95 26.28 -1.78
CA GLY A 153 3.87 26.45 -0.80
C GLY A 153 2.53 25.80 -1.14
N ALA A 154 2.35 25.35 -2.39
CA ALA A 154 1.17 24.63 -2.84
C ALA A 154 1.16 23.19 -2.29
N SER A 155 0.05 22.80 -1.66
CA SER A 155 -0.16 21.44 -1.15
C SER A 155 -1.11 20.64 -2.03
N LEU A 156 -0.78 19.37 -2.25
CA LEU A 156 -1.56 18.38 -2.99
C LEU A 156 -1.87 17.18 -2.07
N ASP A 157 -3.15 16.92 -1.84
CA ASP A 157 -3.64 15.88 -0.93
C ASP A 157 -4.14 14.65 -1.69
N LYS A 158 -5.04 14.87 -2.65
CA LYS A 158 -5.75 13.78 -3.36
C LYS A 158 -6.12 14.22 -4.76
N ILE A 159 -6.23 13.28 -5.70
CA ILE A 159 -6.93 13.48 -6.97
C ILE A 159 -8.18 12.62 -7.09
N TYR A 160 -9.17 13.17 -7.77
CA TYR A 160 -10.42 12.53 -8.14
C TYR A 160 -10.60 12.64 -9.65
N ILE A 161 -10.70 11.50 -10.32
CA ILE A 161 -10.80 11.38 -11.77
C ILE A 161 -12.18 10.79 -12.07
N THR A 162 -12.98 11.47 -12.89
CA THR A 162 -14.37 11.08 -13.11
C THR A 162 -14.84 11.30 -14.54
N SER A 163 -15.66 10.38 -15.04
CA SER A 163 -16.42 10.52 -16.30
C SER A 163 -17.80 11.15 -16.08
N THR A 164 -18.19 11.36 -14.82
CA THR A 164 -19.51 11.86 -14.43
C THR A 164 -19.48 13.36 -14.08
N THR A 165 -20.64 13.92 -13.74
CA THR A 165 -20.75 15.30 -13.24
C THR A 165 -20.75 15.41 -11.72
N ASN A 166 -20.46 14.30 -11.02
CA ASN A 166 -20.42 14.30 -9.56
C ASN A 166 -19.21 15.09 -9.10
N LEU A 167 -19.43 16.04 -8.19
CA LEU A 167 -18.35 16.83 -7.61
C LEU A 167 -18.04 16.31 -6.21
N PRO A 168 -16.76 16.14 -5.87
CA PRO A 168 -16.36 15.70 -4.55
C PRO A 168 -16.74 16.74 -3.48
N THR A 169 -17.05 16.28 -2.28
CA THR A 169 -17.32 17.14 -1.12
C THR A 169 -16.46 16.71 0.06
N GLY A 170 -16.18 17.63 1.00
CA GLY A 170 -15.27 17.34 2.11
C GLY A 170 -13.91 16.84 1.60
N LEU A 171 -13.42 15.73 2.17
CA LEU A 171 -12.17 15.09 1.75
C LEU A 171 -12.35 14.07 0.61
N GLY A 172 -13.56 13.94 0.05
CA GLY A 172 -13.89 12.91 -0.94
C GLY A 172 -13.98 11.50 -0.37
N ASP A 173 -14.20 10.52 -1.24
CA ASP A 173 -14.28 9.11 -0.85
C ASP A 173 -12.90 8.48 -0.64
N MET A 174 -12.91 7.24 -0.16
CA MET A 174 -11.70 6.45 0.09
C MET A 174 -10.95 6.19 -1.22
N ALA A 175 -9.69 6.61 -1.25
CA ALA A 175 -8.78 6.34 -2.36
C ALA A 175 -8.29 4.88 -2.36
N SER A 176 -8.04 4.36 -3.56
CA SER A 176 -7.64 2.96 -3.76
C SER A 176 -6.14 2.75 -3.95
N ASN A 177 -5.37 3.79 -4.30
CA ASN A 177 -3.91 3.72 -4.50
C ASN A 177 -3.12 3.77 -3.19
N CYS A 178 -3.68 4.39 -2.15
CA CYS A 178 -3.39 3.98 -0.80
C CYS A 178 -4.09 2.65 -0.56
N SER A 179 -3.61 1.63 -1.28
CA SER A 179 -3.38 0.39 -0.58
C SER A 179 -2.67 0.83 0.69
N GLN A 180 -3.36 0.81 1.84
CA GLN A 180 -2.64 0.49 3.05
C GLN A 180 -1.74 -0.64 2.60
N ASN A 181 -0.44 -0.50 2.80
CA ASN A 181 0.40 -1.66 2.67
C ASN A 181 -0.13 -2.63 3.74
N ILE A 182 -1.18 -3.38 3.41
CA ILE A 182 -1.63 -4.54 4.13
C ILE A 182 -0.61 -5.65 3.85
N ASN A 183 0.45 -5.38 3.08
CA ASN A 183 1.70 -6.12 3.05
C ASN A 183 2.80 -5.56 4.00
N LEU A 184 2.59 -4.42 4.67
CA LEU A 184 3.41 -3.96 5.80
C LEU A 184 2.67 -4.06 7.16
N LEU A 185 1.32 -4.08 7.17
CA LEU A 185 0.51 -4.35 8.37
C LEU A 185 -0.07 -5.78 8.43
N LEU A 186 -0.08 -6.54 7.33
CA LEU A 186 0.12 -7.99 7.36
C LEU A 186 1.50 -8.28 6.77
N LYS A 187 2.56 -7.89 7.49
CA LYS A 187 3.69 -8.83 7.57
C LYS A 187 3.03 -10.14 7.95
N SER A 188 2.99 -11.13 7.05
CA SER A 188 2.41 -12.43 7.31
C SER A 188 2.88 -12.84 8.70
N THR A 189 1.98 -12.80 9.68
CA THR A 189 2.28 -13.25 11.02
C THR A 189 2.47 -14.74 10.85
N ASN A 190 3.71 -15.14 10.58
CA ASN A 190 4.04 -16.54 10.52
C ASN A 190 3.89 -17.03 11.96
N ASN A 191 2.75 -17.64 12.26
CA ASN A 191 2.50 -18.11 13.60
C ASN A 191 3.13 -19.48 13.74
N MET A 192 3.86 -19.65 14.84
CA MET A 192 4.30 -20.95 15.27
C MET A 192 3.20 -21.57 16.13
N ARG A 193 2.81 -22.83 15.87
CA ARG A 193 1.96 -23.63 16.76
C ARG A 193 2.62 -24.98 17.02
N ILE A 194 2.35 -25.56 18.18
CA ILE A 194 2.93 -26.84 18.60
C ILE A 194 1.82 -27.84 18.94
N ILE A 195 1.95 -29.08 18.45
CA ILE A 195 0.95 -30.14 18.64
C ILE A 195 1.66 -31.49 18.75
N PRO A 196 1.33 -32.34 19.74
CA PRO A 196 0.44 -32.07 20.85
C PRO A 196 1.11 -31.20 21.92
N ASN A 197 0.29 -30.53 22.73
CA ASN A 197 0.73 -29.88 23.95
C ASN A 197 -0.38 -30.05 25.01
N PRO A 198 -0.19 -30.84 26.08
CA PRO A 198 1.06 -31.47 26.54
C PRO A 198 1.61 -32.57 25.61
N VAL A 199 2.93 -32.74 25.59
CA VAL A 199 3.65 -33.74 24.77
C VAL A 199 4.23 -34.86 25.63
N ILE A 200 4.27 -36.09 25.09
CA ILE A 200 4.85 -37.28 25.73
C ILE A 200 6.13 -37.72 25.00
N ASP A 201 6.03 -38.00 23.70
CA ASP A 201 7.15 -38.54 22.91
C ASP A 201 7.73 -37.54 21.91
N GLU A 202 6.87 -36.91 21.11
CA GLU A 202 7.26 -36.00 20.02
C GLU A 202 6.28 -34.84 19.88
N VAL A 203 6.80 -33.65 19.61
CA VAL A 203 6.01 -32.45 19.28
C VAL A 203 6.22 -32.05 17.84
N SER A 204 5.13 -31.76 17.13
CA SER A 204 5.14 -31.16 15.81
C SER A 204 5.01 -29.65 15.92
N VAL A 205 6.00 -28.94 15.38
CA VAL A 205 6.01 -27.48 15.22
C VAL A 205 5.49 -27.17 13.83
N PHE A 206 4.44 -26.35 13.73
CA PHE A 206 3.90 -25.90 12.46
C PHE A 206 4.08 -24.40 12.30
N PHE A 207 4.28 -24.00 11.05
CA PHE A 207 4.35 -22.61 10.62
C PHE A 207 3.26 -22.37 9.60
N ASP A 208 2.62 -21.20 9.65
CA ASP A 208 1.60 -20.81 8.68
C ASP A 208 2.22 -20.63 7.28
N GLN A 209 3.51 -20.29 7.22
CA GLN A 209 4.29 -20.19 5.98
C GLN A 209 5.65 -20.92 6.10
N PRO A 210 6.20 -21.49 5.00
CA PRO A 210 7.54 -22.07 5.00
C PRO A 210 8.57 -21.04 5.51
N THR A 211 9.47 -21.45 6.40
CA THR A 211 10.46 -20.53 6.99
C THR A 211 11.85 -20.93 6.59
N ILE A 212 12.54 -20.03 5.88
CA ILE A 212 13.92 -20.22 5.47
C ILE A 212 14.82 -19.71 6.60
N THR A 213 15.10 -20.61 7.54
CA THR A 213 16.10 -20.53 8.62
C THR A 213 15.81 -19.63 9.83
N SER A 214 15.75 -20.28 10.99
CA SER A 214 16.50 -19.98 12.22
C SER A 214 16.32 -21.17 13.16
N ASP A 215 17.31 -21.42 14.00
CA ASP A 215 17.29 -22.60 14.87
C ASP A 215 16.06 -22.62 15.79
N ILE A 216 15.46 -23.80 15.97
CA ILE A 216 14.49 -23.98 17.05
C ILE A 216 15.28 -24.14 18.34
N GLN A 217 15.22 -23.13 19.19
CA GLN A 217 15.85 -23.10 20.50
C GLN A 217 14.84 -23.50 21.57
N VAL A 218 15.22 -24.43 22.44
CA VAL A 218 14.40 -24.90 23.56
C VAL A 218 15.00 -24.36 24.85
N PHE A 219 14.21 -23.63 25.62
CA PHE A 219 14.59 -23.04 26.91
C PHE A 219 13.81 -23.68 28.05
N ASP A 220 14.41 -23.75 29.24
CA ASP A 220 13.70 -24.09 30.47
C ASP A 220 12.97 -22.86 31.07
N VAL A 221 12.25 -23.06 32.18
CA VAL A 221 11.54 -21.98 32.89
C VAL A 221 12.46 -20.91 33.49
N ALA A 222 13.75 -21.23 33.67
CA ALA A 222 14.76 -20.27 34.14
C ALA A 222 15.39 -19.48 32.97
N GLY A 223 14.99 -19.75 31.73
CA GLY A 223 15.51 -19.09 30.53
C GLY A 223 16.86 -19.64 30.06
N ARG A 224 17.30 -20.79 30.57
CA ARG A 224 18.54 -21.45 30.12
C ARG A 224 18.27 -22.19 28.82
N LEU A 225 19.17 -22.05 27.84
CA LEU A 225 19.10 -22.78 26.57
C LEU A 225 19.43 -24.26 26.83
N VAL A 226 18.45 -25.14 26.59
CA VAL A 226 18.54 -26.60 26.79
C VAL A 226 18.97 -27.28 25.50
N LYS A 227 18.42 -26.88 24.35
CA LYS A 227 18.75 -27.48 23.05
C LYS A 227 18.58 -26.49 21.90
N THR A 228 19.38 -26.66 20.86
CA THR A 228 19.26 -25.96 19.58
C THR A 228 19.07 -27.00 18.49
N ILE A 229 18.07 -26.81 17.63
CA ILE A 229 17.76 -27.68 16.52
C ILE A 229 17.92 -26.86 15.24
N SER A 230 18.85 -27.29 14.39
CA SER A 230 19.19 -26.60 13.14
C SER A 230 18.70 -27.41 11.95
N LYS A 231 18.01 -26.76 11.01
CA LYS A 231 17.68 -27.30 9.68
C LYS A 231 17.90 -26.22 8.63
N GLN A 232 18.32 -26.63 7.43
CA GLN A 232 18.51 -25.72 6.30
C GLN A 232 17.18 -25.15 5.78
N GLU A 233 16.09 -25.91 5.88
CA GLU A 233 14.75 -25.45 5.54
C GLU A 233 13.72 -26.11 6.46
N TYR A 234 12.91 -25.29 7.12
CA TYR A 234 11.71 -25.77 7.79
C TYR A 234 10.55 -25.55 6.83
N GLY A 235 10.04 -26.62 6.23
CA GLY A 235 8.78 -26.56 5.50
C GLY A 235 7.61 -26.16 6.41
N LYS A 236 6.36 -26.48 6.05
CA LYS A 236 5.19 -26.13 6.89
C LYS A 236 5.18 -26.80 8.28
N SER A 237 5.96 -27.87 8.49
CA SER A 237 6.06 -28.54 9.78
C SER A 237 7.43 -29.18 10.04
N SER A 238 7.75 -29.37 11.33
CA SER A 238 8.91 -30.12 11.78
C SER A 238 8.62 -30.82 13.11
N THR A 239 9.07 -32.07 13.24
CA THR A 239 8.92 -32.86 14.46
C THR A 239 10.18 -32.77 15.34
N ILE A 240 9.97 -32.73 16.66
CA ILE A 240 11.01 -32.70 17.70
C ILE A 240 10.70 -33.79 18.72
N SER A 241 11.65 -34.70 18.95
CA SER A 241 11.56 -35.69 20.02
C SER A 241 11.83 -35.04 21.38
N VAL A 242 11.04 -35.39 22.39
CA VAL A 242 11.17 -34.87 23.76
C VAL A 242 11.71 -35.89 24.77
N GLN A 243 12.10 -37.08 24.31
CA GLN A 243 12.52 -38.19 25.20
C GLN A 243 13.73 -37.85 26.08
N GLU A 244 14.63 -37.02 25.57
CA GLU A 244 15.84 -36.56 26.28
C GLU A 244 15.56 -35.47 27.34
N PHE A 245 14.35 -34.90 27.37
CA PHE A 245 13.99 -33.83 28.29
C PHE A 245 13.33 -34.39 29.56
N GLU A 246 13.44 -33.65 30.66
CA GLU A 246 12.73 -33.96 31.90
C GLU A 246 11.28 -33.47 31.85
N VAL A 247 10.40 -34.06 32.66
CA VAL A 247 9.00 -33.59 32.80
C VAL A 247 9.02 -32.15 33.30
N GLY A 248 8.30 -31.26 32.61
CA GLY A 248 8.32 -29.85 32.96
C GLY A 248 7.79 -28.93 31.87
N ILE A 249 7.96 -27.64 32.10
CA ILE A 249 7.58 -26.58 31.18
C ILE A 249 8.84 -26.08 30.45
N TYR A 250 8.74 -25.96 29.14
CA TYR A 250 9.80 -25.47 28.26
C TYR A 250 9.23 -24.42 27.30
N PHE A 251 10.11 -23.60 26.75
CA PHE A 251 9.75 -22.60 25.74
C PHE A 251 10.53 -22.86 24.46
N LEU A 252 9.81 -23.09 23.36
CA LEU A 252 10.40 -23.14 22.03
C LEU A 252 10.44 -21.72 21.48
N ARG A 253 11.60 -21.30 20.98
CA ARG A 253 11.84 -20.01 20.36
C ARG A 253 12.40 -20.20 18.96
N VAL A 254 11.89 -19.43 18.01
CA VAL A 254 12.33 -19.37 16.62
C VAL A 254 12.43 -17.89 16.24
N GLN A 255 13.41 -17.51 15.44
CA GLN A 255 13.57 -16.14 14.96
C GLN A 255 13.32 -16.09 13.46
N ASP A 256 12.23 -15.53 12.95
CA ASP A 256 12.05 -15.51 11.50
C ASP A 256 13.17 -14.75 10.77
N GLU A 257 13.23 -14.89 9.44
CA GLU A 257 14.20 -14.22 8.56
C GLU A 257 14.23 -12.68 8.71
N ASN A 258 13.18 -12.11 9.29
CA ASN A 258 13.01 -10.68 9.56
C ASN A 258 13.41 -10.30 11.00
N GLY A 259 13.97 -11.23 11.77
CA GLY A 259 14.44 -11.03 13.14
C GLY A 259 13.34 -11.12 14.21
N LYS A 260 12.08 -11.43 13.87
CA LYS A 260 10.98 -11.53 14.83
C LYS A 260 11.05 -12.84 15.61
N LEU A 261 10.95 -12.74 16.92
CA LEU A 261 10.91 -13.90 17.81
C LEU A 261 9.49 -14.48 17.93
N LEU A 262 9.35 -15.74 17.54
CA LEU A 262 8.18 -16.57 17.80
C LEU A 262 8.48 -17.46 19.01
N GLN A 263 7.57 -17.51 19.98
CA GLN A 263 7.73 -18.34 21.17
C GLN A 263 6.46 -19.13 21.49
N LYS A 264 6.60 -20.41 21.85
CA LYS A 264 5.50 -21.25 22.37
C LYS A 264 5.94 -22.05 23.58
N GLN A 265 5.05 -22.10 24.57
CA GLN A 265 5.21 -22.93 25.75
C GLN A 265 4.88 -24.39 25.39
N MET A 266 5.78 -25.30 25.72
CA MET A 266 5.62 -26.75 25.63
C MET A 266 5.60 -27.35 27.03
N VAL A 267 4.62 -28.20 27.30
CA VAL A 267 4.52 -28.96 28.55
C VAL A 267 4.85 -30.42 28.26
N ILE A 268 5.95 -30.91 28.81
CA ILE A 268 6.37 -32.31 28.67
C ILE A 268 5.82 -33.11 29.83
N LYS A 269 5.14 -34.22 29.53
CA LYS A 269 4.68 -35.23 30.48
C LYS A 269 5.36 -36.57 30.13
N LYS A 270 5.47 -37.46 31.11
CA LYS A 270 5.92 -38.85 30.93
C LYS A 270 4.87 -39.77 31.53
#